data_AF-A0A535VX56-F1
#
_entry.id   AF-A0A535VX56-F1
#
_cell.length_a   1.000
_cell.length_b   1.000
_cell.length_c   1.000
_cell.angle_alpha   90.00
_cell.angle_beta   90.00
_cell.angle_gamma   90.00
#
_symmetry.space_group_name_H-M   'P 1'
#
loop_
_entity.id
_entity.type
_entity.pdbx_description
1 polymer ?
#
loop_
_entity_poly.entity_id
_entity_poly.type
_entity_poly.pdbx_seq_one_letter_code
_entity_poly.pdbx_strand_id
1 'polypeptide(L)'
;MSKTVYTTPPVQPLHQLKTPPLTEEARKIIVRHGCTLDENADECIVSFPEGTTRTEFLPRMMTERYRITFPDSYKLQEVYDKYREISILLYPCE
;
A
#
# COMPACT_ATOMS: atom_id res chain seq x y z
N MET A 1 6.56 -36.83 1.10
CA MET A 1 6.95 -35.65 0.29
C MET A 1 5.72 -34.78 0.12
N SER A 2 5.55 -33.77 0.96
CA SER A 2 4.37 -32.88 0.92
C SER A 2 4.64 -31.77 -0.10
N LYS A 3 3.90 -31.75 -1.21
CA LYS A 3 3.95 -30.65 -2.18
C LYS A 3 3.31 -29.42 -1.53
N THR A 4 4.11 -28.43 -1.20
CA THR A 4 3.61 -27.11 -0.79
C THR A 4 2.92 -26.49 -1.99
N VAL A 5 1.59 -26.40 -1.96
CA VAL A 5 0.81 -25.68 -2.97
C VAL A 5 1.05 -24.20 -2.72
N TYR A 6 1.87 -23.56 -3.55
CA TYR A 6 2.03 -22.12 -3.56
C TYR A 6 0.72 -21.51 -4.02
N THR A 7 -0.13 -21.13 -3.07
CA THR A 7 -1.34 -20.36 -3.39
C THR A 7 -0.86 -18.95 -3.68
N THR A 8 -0.96 -18.51 -4.93
CA THR A 8 -0.67 -17.12 -5.30
C THR A 8 -1.61 -16.22 -4.48
N PRO A 9 -1.09 -15.25 -3.71
CA PRO A 9 -1.95 -14.37 -2.95
C PRO A 9 -2.88 -13.57 -3.87
N PRO A 10 -4.11 -13.27 -3.44
CA PRO A 10 -5.05 -12.52 -4.26
C PRO A 10 -4.50 -11.12 -4.56
N VAL A 11 -4.50 -10.78 -5.85
CA VAL A 11 -4.16 -9.45 -6.36
C VAL A 11 -5.45 -8.67 -6.55
N GLN A 12 -5.55 -7.49 -5.94
CA GLN A 12 -6.73 -6.64 -6.00
C GLN A 12 -6.37 -5.28 -6.62
N PRO A 13 -7.24 -4.66 -7.42
CA PRO A 13 -7.03 -3.27 -7.83
C PRO A 13 -7.08 -2.36 -6.60
N LEU A 14 -6.22 -1.34 -6.57
CA LEU A 14 -6.20 -0.33 -5.52
C LEU A 14 -6.40 1.05 -6.11
N HIS A 15 -7.48 1.71 -5.70
CA HIS A 15 -7.82 3.05 -6.16
C HIS A 15 -7.49 4.11 -5.14
N GLN A 16 -7.79 3.85 -3.86
CA GLN A 16 -7.60 4.82 -2.78
C GLN A 16 -7.20 4.12 -1.49
N LEU A 17 -6.47 4.83 -0.63
CA LEU A 17 -6.26 4.44 0.75
C LEU A 17 -6.19 5.63 1.70
N LYS A 18 -6.51 5.37 2.96
CA LYS A 18 -6.36 6.31 4.07
C LYS A 18 -5.08 6.02 4.85
N THR A 19 -4.24 7.04 5.04
CA THR A 19 -2.96 6.96 5.77
C THR A 19 -2.85 8.13 6.74
N PRO A 20 -2.02 8.06 7.80
CA PRO A 20 -1.61 9.26 8.53
C PRO A 20 -0.94 10.26 7.59
N PRO A 21 -0.79 11.54 8.02
CA PRO A 21 -0.08 12.53 7.25
C PRO A 21 1.30 12.02 6.82
N LEU A 22 1.61 12.19 5.54
CA LEU A 22 2.87 11.74 4.97
C LEU A 22 4.02 12.68 5.39
N THR A 23 5.25 12.17 5.35
CA THR A 23 6.43 13.05 5.38
C THR A 23 6.62 13.72 4.03
N GLU A 24 7.44 14.78 3.97
CA GLU A 24 7.78 15.46 2.71
C GLU A 24 8.42 14.51 1.68
N GLU A 25 9.27 13.59 2.15
CA GLU A 25 9.93 12.59 1.32
C GLU A 25 8.93 11.58 0.76
N ALA A 26 8.02 11.09 1.62
CA ALA A 26 6.96 10.18 1.22
C ALA A 26 6.03 10.83 0.17
N ARG A 27 5.66 12.10 0.36
CA ARG A 27 4.88 12.89 -0.61
C ARG A 27 5.57 12.92 -1.97
N LYS A 28 6.86 13.27 -2.02
CA LYS A 28 7.64 13.34 -3.26
C LYS A 28 7.64 12.00 -4.00
N ILE A 29 7.81 10.89 -3.26
CA ILE A 29 7.80 9.55 -3.85
C ILE A 29 6.44 9.26 -4.49
N ILE A 30 5.33 9.38 -3.75
CA ILE A 30 4.03 8.97 -4.29
C ILE A 30 3.54 9.88 -5.43
N VAL A 31 3.84 11.18 -5.38
CA VAL A 31 3.51 12.12 -6.45
C VAL A 31 4.33 11.81 -7.71
N ARG A 32 5.61 11.45 -7.55
CA ARG A 32 6.47 10.99 -8.67
C ARG A 32 5.88 9.77 -9.38
N HIS A 33 5.21 8.89 -8.65
CA HIS A 33 4.53 7.70 -9.21
C HIS A 33 3.07 7.95 -9.61
N GLY A 34 2.63 9.21 -9.72
CA GLY A 34 1.33 9.58 -10.28
C GLY A 34 0.15 9.51 -9.30
N CYS A 35 0.40 9.44 -8.00
CA CYS A 35 -0.67 9.58 -7.01
C CYS A 35 -1.12 11.02 -6.87
N THR A 36 -2.39 11.21 -6.48
CA THR A 36 -2.89 12.48 -5.94
C THR A 36 -3.16 12.35 -4.45
N LEU A 37 -3.13 13.49 -3.77
CA LEU A 37 -3.29 13.58 -2.32
C LEU A 37 -4.41 14.54 -1.95
N ASP A 38 -5.21 14.11 -0.99
CA ASP A 38 -6.14 14.97 -0.26
C ASP A 38 -5.74 14.93 1.23
N GLU A 39 -5.17 16.02 1.71
CA GLU A 39 -4.53 16.10 3.03
C GLU A 39 -5.37 16.95 3.99
N ASN A 40 -5.64 16.39 5.17
CA ASN A 40 -6.20 17.07 6.32
C ASN A 40 -5.22 16.99 7.50
N ALA A 41 -5.53 17.67 8.61
CA ALA A 41 -4.63 17.73 9.77
C ALA A 41 -4.28 16.34 10.35
N ASP A 42 -5.24 15.41 10.33
CA ASP A 42 -5.13 14.11 11.00
C ASP A 42 -4.92 12.93 10.04
N GLU A 43 -5.19 13.13 8.75
CA GLU A 43 -5.21 12.05 7.76
C GLU A 43 -4.93 12.54 6.35
N CYS A 44 -4.47 11.62 5.52
CA CYS A 44 -4.23 11.82 4.11
C CYS A 44 -4.93 10.70 3.33
N ILE A 45 -5.71 11.07 2.33
CA ILE A 45 -6.28 10.15 1.35
C ILE A 45 -5.37 10.15 0.13
N VAL A 46 -4.81 8.99 -0.19
CA VAL A 46 -3.98 8.77 -1.38
C VAL A 46 -4.86 8.16 -2.47
N SER A 47 -4.94 8.80 -3.63
CA SER A 47 -5.54 8.19 -4.82
C SER A 47 -4.44 7.70 -5.76
N PHE A 48 -4.53 6.43 -6.14
CA PHE A 48 -3.52 5.74 -6.95
C PHE A 48 -3.88 5.79 -8.44
N PRO A 49 -2.87 5.77 -9.34
CA PRO A 49 -3.13 5.69 -10.77
C PRO A 49 -3.74 4.33 -11.15
N GLU A 50 -4.46 4.30 -12.27
CA GLU A 50 -5.01 3.08 -12.84
C GLU A 50 -3.92 2.01 -13.07
N GLY A 51 -4.24 0.75 -12.79
CA GLY A 51 -3.28 -0.37 -12.87
C GLY A 51 -2.49 -0.60 -11.58
N THR A 52 -2.67 0.25 -10.55
CA THR A 52 -2.13 -0.02 -9.21
C THR A 52 -2.83 -1.22 -8.59
N THR A 53 -2.03 -2.14 -8.04
CA THR A 53 -2.52 -3.37 -7.43
C THR A 53 -2.04 -3.52 -5.99
N ARG A 54 -2.84 -4.18 -5.17
CA ARG A 54 -2.57 -4.54 -3.78
C ARG A 54 -2.59 -6.05 -3.66
N THR A 55 -1.50 -6.62 -3.17
CA THR A 55 -1.35 -8.08 -2.99
C THR A 55 -1.00 -8.38 -1.55
N GLU A 56 -1.78 -9.23 -0.90
CA GLU A 56 -1.48 -9.68 0.45
C GLU A 56 -0.22 -10.57 0.44
N PHE A 57 0.71 -10.42 1.38
CA PHE A 57 1.90 -11.29 1.40
C PHE A 57 2.13 -12.02 2.73
N LEU A 58 1.42 -11.65 3.80
CA LEU A 58 1.49 -12.31 5.12
C LEU A 58 0.11 -12.34 5.80
N PRO A 59 -0.74 -13.34 5.52
CA PRO A 59 -2.15 -13.39 5.96
C PRO A 59 -2.38 -13.79 7.43
N ARG A 60 -1.34 -13.87 8.29
CA ARG A 60 -1.44 -14.57 9.59
C ARG A 60 -0.90 -13.81 10.80
N MET A 61 -0.86 -12.48 10.77
CA MET A 61 -0.50 -11.66 11.93
C MET A 61 -1.65 -10.72 12.33
N MET A 62 -1.54 -10.11 13.52
CA MET A 62 -2.49 -9.09 14.03
C MET A 62 -2.66 -7.90 13.07
N THR A 63 -1.70 -7.66 12.18
CA THR A 63 -1.72 -6.64 11.13
C THR A 63 -1.63 -7.28 9.76
N GLU A 64 -2.51 -6.86 8.86
CA GLU A 64 -2.52 -7.31 7.48
C GLU A 64 -1.44 -6.56 6.71
N ARG A 65 -0.62 -7.29 5.97
CA ARG A 65 0.49 -6.72 5.21
C ARG A 65 0.31 -6.95 3.73
N TYR A 66 0.36 -5.85 2.99
CA TYR A 66 0.19 -5.85 1.55
C TYR A 66 1.42 -5.26 0.87
N ARG A 67 1.61 -5.69 -0.37
CA ARG A 67 2.48 -5.05 -1.34
C ARG A 67 1.61 -4.28 -2.30
N ILE A 68 1.85 -2.98 -2.40
CA ILE A 68 1.25 -2.13 -3.41
C ILE A 68 2.24 -2.05 -4.58
N THR A 69 1.78 -2.36 -5.78
CA THR A 69 2.59 -2.33 -7.01
C THR A 69 1.97 -1.35 -7.98
N PHE A 70 2.75 -0.35 -8.37
CA PHE A 70 2.37 0.68 -9.33
C PHE A 70 2.48 0.17 -10.77
N PRO A 71 1.89 0.88 -11.76
CA PRO A 71 2.00 0.52 -13.17
C PRO A 71 3.43 0.48 -13.71
N ASP A 72 4.32 1.31 -13.15
CA ASP A 72 5.75 1.35 -13.47
C ASP A 72 6.57 0.28 -12.73
N SER A 73 5.92 -0.68 -12.09
CA SER A 73 6.51 -1.74 -11.26
C SER A 73 7.18 -1.28 -9.97
N TYR A 74 7.09 0.00 -9.61
CA TYR A 74 7.49 0.46 -8.27
C TYR A 74 6.64 -0.23 -7.21
N LYS A 75 7.25 -0.51 -6.05
CA LYS A 75 6.62 -1.29 -4.98
C LYS A 75 6.81 -0.58 -3.65
N LEU A 76 5.72 -0.45 -2.90
CA LEU A 76 5.74 -0.08 -1.49
C LEU A 76 5.02 -1.13 -0.65
N GLN A 77 5.30 -1.13 0.65
CA GLN A 77 4.61 -2.00 1.58
C GLN A 77 3.53 -1.22 2.32
N GLU A 78 2.47 -1.93 2.67
CA GLU A 78 1.38 -1.42 3.46
C GLU A 78 1.23 -2.29 4.70
N VAL A 79 1.08 -1.64 5.84
CA VAL A 79 0.63 -2.26 7.08
C VAL A 79 -0.75 -1.69 7.41
N TYR A 80 -1.78 -2.53 7.30
CA TYR A 80 -3.15 -2.11 7.55
C TYR A 80 -3.55 -2.41 9.00
N ASP A 81 -4.02 -1.38 9.70
CA ASP A 81 -4.62 -1.47 11.03
C ASP A 81 -6.14 -1.48 10.90
N LYS A 82 -6.71 -2.69 11.00
CA LYS A 82 -8.16 -2.92 10.93
C LYS A 82 -8.97 -2.22 12.02
N TYR A 83 -8.39 -1.92 13.18
CA TYR A 83 -9.13 -1.29 14.28
C TYR A 83 -9.31 0.20 14.06
N ARG A 84 -8.36 0.82 13.35
CA ARG A 84 -8.38 2.25 13.01
C ARG A 84 -8.85 2.51 11.58
N GLU A 85 -8.94 1.47 10.77
CA GLU A 85 -9.18 1.55 9.33
C GLU A 85 -8.17 2.46 8.62
N ILE A 86 -6.90 2.36 9.03
CA ILE A 86 -5.80 3.18 8.51
C ILE A 86 -4.68 2.28 8.00
N SER A 87 -4.05 2.70 6.92
CA SER A 87 -2.90 2.05 6.33
C SER A 87 -1.63 2.86 6.55
N ILE A 88 -0.56 2.20 6.99
CA ILE A 88 0.76 2.80 7.10
C ILE A 88 1.57 2.39 5.87
N LEU A 89 2.00 3.37 5.08
CA LEU A 89 2.83 3.17 3.91
C LEU A 89 4.31 3.14 4.28
N LEU A 90 5.01 2.09 3.86
CA LEU A 90 6.46 1.93 4.04
C LEU A 90 7.14 1.98 2.68
N TYR A 91 7.97 3.00 2.51
CA TYR A 91 8.71 3.25 1.28
C TYR A 91 10.06 2.55 1.33
N PRO A 92 10.49 1.84 0.27
CA PRO A 92 11.86 1.38 0.18
C PRO A 92 12.81 2.57 0.27
N CYS A 93 13.85 2.46 1.10
CA CYS A 93 14.94 3.42 1.10
C CYS A 93 15.66 3.33 -0.25
N GLU A 94 15.83 4.45 -0.94
CA GLU A 94 16.74 4.56 -2.11
C GLU A 94 18.21 4.54 -1.65
#